data_AF-A0A2K5S9Q9-F1
#
_entry.id   AF-A0A2K5S9Q9-F1
#
_cell.length_a   1.000
_cell.length_b   1.000
_cell.length_c   1.000
_cell.angle_alpha   90.00
_cell.angle_beta   90.00
_cell.angle_gamma   90.00
#
_symmetry.space_group_name_H-M   'P 1'
#
loop_
_entity.id
_entity.type
_entity.pdbx_description
1 polymer ?
#
loop_
_entity_poly.entity_id
_entity_poly.type
_entity_poly.pdbx_seq_one_letter_code
_entity_poly.pdbx_strand_id
1 'polypeptide(L)'
;MPPAQPLSENPPNHILFLTNLPEETNELMLSMLFNQFPGFKEVRLVPGRHDIAFVEFDNEVQAGAARDALQGFKITQNNAMKISFAKK
;
A
#
# COMPACT_ATOMS: atom_id res chain seq x y z
N MET A 1 -15.77 -14.39 -14.36
CA MET A 1 -14.70 -13.59 -13.73
C MET A 1 -14.49 -14.16 -12.34
N PRO A 2 -13.27 -14.45 -11.89
CA PRO A 2 -13.09 -14.97 -10.53
C PRO A 2 -13.52 -13.89 -9.53
N PRO A 3 -14.23 -14.24 -8.46
CA PRO A 3 -14.52 -13.29 -7.40
C PRO A 3 -13.20 -12.93 -6.73
N ALA A 4 -12.83 -11.65 -6.72
CA ALA A 4 -11.76 -11.15 -5.88
C ALA A 4 -12.10 -11.54 -4.43
N GLN A 5 -11.28 -12.39 -3.84
CA GLN A 5 -11.46 -12.92 -2.50
C GLN A 5 -11.58 -11.73 -1.53
N PRO A 6 -12.57 -11.70 -0.61
CA PRO A 6 -12.53 -10.77 0.50
C PRO A 6 -11.42 -11.27 1.44
N LEU A 7 -10.16 -10.92 1.12
CA LEU A 7 -9.12 -10.86 2.13
C LEU A 7 -9.72 -10.05 3.27
N SER A 8 -9.54 -10.49 4.51
CA SER A 8 -10.10 -9.87 5.70
C SER A 8 -9.58 -8.43 5.83
N GLU A 9 -10.19 -7.54 5.07
CA GLU A 9 -9.77 -6.17 4.92
C GLU A 9 -10.44 -5.38 6.02
N ASN A 10 -9.62 -4.57 6.69
CA ASN A 10 -10.15 -3.54 7.56
C ASN A 10 -11.15 -2.68 6.74
N PRO A 11 -12.17 -2.09 7.38
CA PRO A 11 -13.12 -1.24 6.68
C PRO A 11 -12.39 -0.22 5.81
N PRO A 12 -13.00 0.17 4.67
CA PRO A 12 -12.39 1.13 3.75
C PRO A 12 -11.79 2.33 4.47
N ASN A 13 -10.55 2.65 4.14
CA ASN A 13 -9.81 3.73 4.76
C ASN A 13 -8.99 4.46 3.70
N HIS A 14 -8.80 5.76 3.90
CA HIS A 14 -7.93 6.58 3.07
C HIS A 14 -6.44 6.29 3.32
N ILE A 15 -6.13 5.60 4.42
CA ILE A 15 -4.77 5.13 4.73
C ILE A 15 -4.64 3.65 4.39
N LEU A 16 -3.61 3.31 3.62
CA LEU A 16 -3.18 1.96 3.31
C LEU A 16 -2.01 1.55 4.21
N PHE A 17 -2.01 0.29 4.60
CA PHE A 17 -0.93 -0.38 5.32
C PHE A 17 -0.25 -1.37 4.39
N LEU A 18 1.04 -1.14 4.15
CA LEU A 18 1.90 -1.95 3.32
C LEU A 18 2.74 -2.87 4.21
N THR A 19 2.91 -4.10 3.76
CA THR A 19 3.75 -5.12 4.42
C THR A 19 4.53 -5.91 3.40
N ASN A 20 5.52 -6.67 3.87
CA ASN A 20 6.41 -7.48 3.02
C ASN A 20 7.25 -6.62 2.07
N LEU A 21 7.62 -5.42 2.52
CA LEU A 21 8.52 -4.53 1.80
C LEU A 21 9.98 -5.00 1.98
N PRO A 22 10.85 -4.89 0.96
CA PRO A 22 12.28 -5.11 1.11
C PRO A 22 12.92 -4.03 1.99
N GLU A 23 14.04 -4.36 2.63
CA GLU A 23 14.81 -3.44 3.50
C GLU A 23 15.32 -2.19 2.78
N GLU A 24 15.52 -2.27 1.46
CA GLU A 24 15.93 -1.16 0.61
C GLU A 24 14.76 -0.21 0.26
N THR A 25 13.53 -0.52 0.69
CA THR A 25 12.36 0.31 0.40
C THR A 25 12.45 1.64 1.13
N ASN A 26 12.38 2.71 0.35
CA ASN A 26 12.40 4.07 0.87
C ASN A 26 11.08 4.80 0.58
N GLU A 27 10.83 5.86 1.34
CA GLU A 27 9.64 6.71 1.22
C GLU A 27 9.51 7.26 -0.20
N LEU A 28 10.62 7.66 -0.82
CA LEU A 28 10.66 8.18 -2.19
C LEU A 28 10.20 7.13 -3.21
N MET A 29 10.61 5.87 -3.05
CA MET A 29 10.25 4.80 -3.99
C MET A 29 8.76 4.49 -3.93
N LEU A 30 8.22 4.38 -2.72
CA LEU A 30 6.79 4.21 -2.52
C LEU A 30 6.04 5.44 -3.01
N SER A 31 6.50 6.65 -2.68
CA SER A 31 5.89 7.89 -3.15
C SER A 31 5.81 7.92 -4.67
N MET A 32 6.88 7.56 -5.39
CA MET A 32 6.85 7.48 -6.85
C MET A 32 5.84 6.45 -7.37
N LEU A 33 5.75 5.28 -6.72
CA LEU A 33 4.84 4.20 -7.09
C LEU A 33 3.37 4.56 -6.83
N PHE A 34 3.07 5.28 -5.75
CA PHE A 34 1.71 5.66 -5.36
C PHE A 34 1.27 7.00 -5.98
N ASN A 35 2.20 7.90 -6.30
CA ASN A 35 1.92 9.19 -6.94
C ASN A 35 1.33 9.07 -8.36
N GLN A 36 1.43 7.88 -8.98
CA GLN A 36 0.73 7.59 -10.23
C GLN A 36 -0.80 7.45 -10.05
N PHE A 37 -1.27 7.26 -8.81
CA PHE A 37 -2.69 7.16 -8.49
C PHE A 37 -3.22 8.51 -8.00
N PRO A 38 -4.39 8.94 -8.49
CA PRO A 38 -4.97 10.21 -8.08
C PRO A 38 -5.30 10.20 -6.59
N GLY A 39 -5.00 11.31 -5.92
CA GLY A 39 -5.29 11.49 -4.50
C GLY A 39 -4.21 10.99 -3.55
N PHE A 40 -3.06 10.52 -4.03
CA PHE A 40 -1.90 10.27 -3.17
C PHE A 40 -1.52 11.52 -2.36
N LYS A 41 -1.27 11.35 -1.06
CA LYS A 41 -0.89 12.44 -0.12
C LYS A 41 0.54 12.29 0.34
N GLU A 42 0.80 11.27 1.15
CA GLU A 42 2.10 11.03 1.77
C GLU A 42 2.37 9.54 1.95
N VAL A 43 3.64 9.19 2.05
CA VAL A 43 4.11 7.89 2.54
C VAL A 43 4.75 8.10 3.90
N ARG A 44 4.44 7.22 4.85
CA ARG A 44 5.04 7.20 6.17
C ARG A 44 5.68 5.85 6.43
N LEU A 45 7.00 5.82 6.47
CA LEU A 45 7.77 4.66 6.89
C LEU A 45 7.76 4.52 8.42
N VAL A 46 7.85 3.29 8.92
CA VAL A 46 7.95 3.05 10.36
C VAL A 46 9.41 2.97 10.79
N PRO A 47 9.89 3.87 11.68
CA PRO A 47 11.27 3.82 12.15
C PRO A 47 11.53 2.49 12.88
N GLY A 48 12.56 1.77 12.45
CA GLY A 48 12.91 0.45 12.99
C GLY A 48 12.14 -0.73 12.36
N ARG A 49 11.23 -0.50 11.41
CA ARG A 49 10.58 -1.56 10.63
C ARG A 49 10.45 -1.17 9.15
N HIS A 50 11.45 -1.55 8.36
CA HIS A 50 11.48 -1.30 6.92
C HIS A 50 10.56 -2.25 6.12
N ASP A 51 10.03 -3.31 6.74
CA ASP A 51 9.13 -4.24 6.07
C ASP A 51 7.69 -3.70 5.95
N ILE A 52 7.39 -2.59 6.64
CA ILE A 52 6.06 -1.97 6.69
C ILE A 52 6.11 -0.47 6.38
N ALA A 53 5.02 0.01 5.79
CA ALA A 53 4.81 1.43 5.53
C ALA A 53 3.32 1.77 5.56
N PHE A 54 3.02 3.05 5.72
CA PHE A 54 1.67 3.59 5.57
C PHE A 54 1.64 4.53 4.38
N VAL A 55 0.56 4.50 3.61
CA VAL A 55 0.35 5.42 2.50
C VAL A 55 -0.99 6.08 2.68
N GLU A 56 -1.00 7.41 2.71
CA GLU A 56 -2.21 8.20 2.84
C GLU A 56 -2.69 8.68 1.47
N PHE A 57 -4.00 8.58 1.27
CA PHE A 57 -4.73 9.13 0.15
C PHE A 57 -5.76 10.15 0.62
N ASP A 58 -6.31 10.92 -0.31
CA ASP A 58 -7.39 11.87 -0.04
C ASP A 58 -8.65 11.16 0.43
N ASN A 59 -9.03 10.06 -0.25
CA ASN A 59 -10.25 9.30 0.04
C ASN A 59 -10.05 7.78 -0.06
N GLU A 60 -10.89 7.02 0.64
CA GLU A 60 -10.88 5.55 0.66
C GLU A 60 -11.04 4.89 -0.72
N VAL A 61 -11.78 5.53 -1.63
CA VAL A 61 -12.01 5.02 -2.99
C VAL A 61 -10.72 5.01 -3.79
N GLN A 62 -9.93 6.08 -3.68
CA GLN A 62 -8.64 6.20 -4.35
C GLN A 62 -7.60 5.27 -3.73
N ALA A 63 -7.58 5.18 -2.40
CA ALA A 63 -6.78 4.20 -1.68
C ALA A 63 -7.10 2.76 -2.13
N GLY A 64 -8.39 2.43 -2.24
CA GLY A 64 -8.86 1.13 -2.72
C GLY A 64 -8.39 0.83 -4.14
N ALA A 65 -8.44 1.80 -5.05
CA ALA A 65 -7.96 1.64 -6.43
C ALA A 65 -6.44 1.41 -6.49
N ALA A 66 -5.66 2.18 -5.74
CA ALA A 66 -4.20 1.99 -5.66
C ALA A 66 -3.84 0.63 -5.06
N ARG A 67 -4.58 0.23 -4.01
CA ARG A 67 -4.45 -1.09 -3.40
C ARG A 67 -4.70 -2.21 -4.41
N ASP A 68 -5.83 -2.21 -5.11
CA ASP A 68 -6.18 -3.29 -6.04
C ASP A 68 -5.14 -3.40 -7.17
N ALA A 69 -4.66 -2.26 -7.68
CA ALA A 69 -3.67 -2.21 -8.74
C ALA A 69 -2.26 -2.64 -8.30
N LEU A 70 -1.86 -2.36 -7.05
CA LEU A 70 -0.52 -2.66 -6.52
C LEU A 70 -0.49 -3.88 -5.60
N GLN A 71 -1.62 -4.54 -5.35
CA GLN A 71 -1.69 -5.73 -4.50
C GLN A 71 -0.85 -6.86 -5.10
N GLY A 72 0.11 -7.37 -4.32
CA GLY A 72 1.02 -8.41 -4.78
C GLY A 72 2.08 -7.91 -5.76
N PHE A 73 2.23 -6.59 -5.93
CA PHE A 73 3.27 -6.02 -6.78
C PHE A 73 4.65 -6.40 -6.25
N LYS A 74 5.47 -7.00 -7.11
CA LYS A 74 6.82 -7.44 -6.76
C LYS A 74 7.78 -6.27 -6.85
N ILE A 75 8.10 -5.65 -5.71
CA ILE A 75 9.10 -4.56 -5.66
C ILE A 75 10.48 -5.11 -6.02
N THR A 76 10.80 -6.31 -5.50
CA THR A 76 11.98 -7.07 -5.87
C THR A 76 11.56 -8.48 -6.29
N GLN A 77 12.49 -9.27 -6.83
CA GLN A 77 12.20 -10.66 -7.27
C GLN A 77 11.58 -11.53 -6.16
N ASN A 78 11.92 -11.25 -4.89
CA ASN A 78 11.46 -12.03 -3.73
C ASN A 78 10.40 -11.33 -2.87
N ASN A 79 10.20 -10.01 -3.00
CA ASN A 79 9.28 -9.25 -2.14
C ASN A 79 8.05 -8.77 -2.92
N ALA A 80 6.96 -9.54 -2.79
CA ALA A 80 5.64 -9.13 -3.23
C ALA A 80 4.96 -8.26 -2.16
N MET A 81 4.79 -6.97 -2.43
CA MET A 81 4.13 -6.03 -1.54
C MET A 81 2.71 -6.49 -1.25
N LYS A 82 2.32 -6.46 0.03
CA LYS A 82 0.95 -6.71 0.47
C LYS A 82 0.35 -5.42 1.00
N ILE A 83 -0.85 -5.10 0.51
CA ILE A 83 -1.55 -3.86 0.80
C ILE A 83 -2.91 -4.18 1.43
N SER A 84 -3.18 -3.54 2.56
CA SER A 84 -4.44 -3.64 3.29
C SER A 84 -4.88 -2.26 3.74
N PHE A 85 -6.18 -2.02 3.99
CA PHE A 85 -6.59 -0.79 4.66
C PHE A 85 -5.99 -0.72 6.06
N ALA A 86 -5.51 0.47 6.46
CA ALA A 86 -5.04 0.68 7.82
C ALA A 86 -6.21 0.59 8.81
N LYS A 87 -5.96 0.05 10.00
CA LYS A 87 -6.94 0.09 11.08
C LYS A 87 -7.09 1.53 11.55
N LYS A 88 -8.33 1.95 11.75
CA LYS A 88 -8.68 3.26 12.30
C LYS A 88 -8.41 3.28 13.80
#